data_AF-A0A2H9N180-F1
#
_entry.id   AF-A0A2H9N180-F1
#
_cell.length_a   1.000
_cell.length_b   1.000
_cell.length_c   1.000
_cell.angle_alpha   90.00
_cell.angle_beta   90.00
_cell.angle_gamma   90.00
#
_symmetry.space_group_name_H-M   'P 1'
#
loop_
_entity.id
_entity.type
_entity.pdbx_description
1 polymer ?
#
loop_
_entity_poly.entity_id
_entity_poly.type
_entity_poly.pdbx_seq_one_letter_code
_entity_poly.pdbx_strand_id
1 'polypeptide(L)'
;MPMPKKPRKKCLLCGKKTPRPGYKYCSNACQIEYQYQSYIKKWKAGKVSGLQSLGIVSRHIKRYLRRKFGNRCCLCGWSEINPKTRQVPLVAHHIDGNWRNNTESNLRLLCPNCDALTPTYAGLNRGNGRRGRVLSKRAQEGRSLKMTRPE
;
A
#
# COMPACT_ATOMS: atom_id res chain seq x y z
N MET A 1 -54.47 4.58 -2.45
CA MET A 1 -53.73 5.80 -2.85
C MET A 1 -52.26 5.46 -3.08
N PRO A 2 -51.60 5.96 -4.14
CA PRO A 2 -50.17 5.72 -4.34
C PRO A 2 -49.35 6.39 -3.23
N MET A 3 -48.40 5.67 -2.63
CA MET A 3 -47.52 6.22 -1.59
C MET A 3 -46.65 7.36 -2.16
N PRO A 4 -46.45 8.46 -1.42
CA PRO A 4 -45.59 9.56 -1.86
C PRO A 4 -44.13 9.08 -2.03
N LYS A 5 -43.53 9.40 -3.18
CA LYS A 5 -42.14 9.03 -3.49
C LYS A 5 -41.20 9.76 -2.53
N LYS A 6 -40.36 9.00 -1.80
CA LYS A 6 -39.33 9.58 -0.92
C LYS A 6 -38.38 10.50 -1.71
N PRO A 7 -37.94 11.62 -1.13
CA PRO A 7 -37.04 12.53 -1.81
C PRO A 7 -35.66 11.88 -2.04
N ARG A 8 -35.04 12.19 -3.19
CA ARG A 8 -33.69 11.73 -3.52
C ARG A 8 -32.67 12.49 -2.66
N LYS A 9 -31.69 11.78 -2.12
CA LYS A 9 -30.61 12.37 -1.33
C LYS A 9 -29.49 12.89 -2.24
N LYS A 10 -28.58 13.69 -1.69
CA LYS A 10 -27.34 14.11 -2.37
C LYS A 10 -26.25 13.06 -2.14
N CYS A 11 -25.46 12.79 -3.18
CA CYS A 11 -24.30 11.91 -3.13
C CYS A 11 -23.24 12.46 -2.16
N LEU A 12 -22.72 11.62 -1.27
CA LEU A 12 -21.72 12.03 -0.28
C LEU A 12 -20.37 12.46 -0.88
N LEU A 13 -20.07 12.08 -2.13
CA LEU A 13 -18.84 12.50 -2.82
C LEU A 13 -19.03 13.76 -3.67
N CYS A 14 -19.98 13.73 -4.60
CA CYS A 14 -20.09 14.73 -5.66
C CYS A 14 -21.31 15.65 -5.52
N GLY A 15 -22.16 15.46 -4.51
CA GLY A 15 -23.36 16.27 -4.27
C GLY A 15 -24.53 16.05 -5.24
N LYS A 16 -24.35 15.32 -6.34
CA LYS A 16 -25.43 15.00 -7.31
C LYS A 16 -26.56 14.20 -6.66
N LYS A 17 -27.79 14.31 -7.18
CA LYS A 17 -28.95 13.54 -6.72
C LYS A 17 -28.72 12.03 -6.90
N THR A 18 -29.11 11.23 -5.92
CA THR A 18 -28.96 9.77 -5.99
C THR A 18 -30.02 9.10 -6.89
N PRO A 19 -29.66 7.98 -7.55
CA PRO A 19 -30.60 7.20 -8.36
C PRO A 19 -31.77 6.62 -7.59
N ARG A 20 -31.64 6.44 -6.26
CA ARG A 20 -32.69 5.95 -5.38
C ARG A 20 -32.65 6.67 -4.03
N PRO A 21 -33.80 6.95 -3.38
CA PRO A 21 -33.85 7.66 -2.09
C PRO A 21 -33.02 7.03 -0.96
N GLY A 22 -32.85 5.70 -0.97
CA GLY A 22 -32.05 4.97 0.01
C GLY A 22 -30.54 4.98 -0.25
N TYR A 23 -30.10 5.43 -1.43
CA TYR A 23 -28.69 5.35 -1.81
C TYR A 23 -27.90 6.50 -1.20
N LYS A 24 -26.65 6.21 -0.83
CA LYS A 24 -25.68 7.20 -0.30
C LYS A 24 -24.85 7.85 -1.41
N TYR A 25 -24.73 7.17 -2.55
CA TYR A 25 -23.85 7.58 -3.66
C TYR A 25 -24.64 7.58 -4.97
N CYS A 26 -24.21 8.41 -5.92
CA CYS A 26 -24.83 8.43 -7.25
C CYS A 26 -24.34 7.31 -8.17
N SER A 27 -23.18 6.71 -7.88
CA SER A 27 -22.58 5.62 -8.65
C SER A 27 -21.58 4.83 -7.81
N ASN A 28 -21.24 3.61 -8.28
CA ASN A 28 -20.18 2.80 -7.68
C ASN A 28 -18.83 3.53 -7.68
N ALA A 29 -18.53 4.31 -8.73
CA ALA A 29 -17.32 5.13 -8.78
C ALA A 29 -17.27 6.15 -7.63
N CYS A 30 -18.39 6.84 -7.36
CA CYS A 30 -18.46 7.78 -6.23
C CYS A 30 -18.34 7.08 -4.88
N GLN A 31 -18.94 5.89 -4.75
CA GLN A 31 -18.79 5.09 -3.54
C GLN A 31 -17.33 4.70 -3.28
N ILE A 32 -16.66 4.14 -4.28
CA ILE A 32 -15.27 3.68 -4.18
C ILE A 32 -14.33 4.85 -3.86
N GLU A 33 -14.50 5.99 -4.54
CA GLU A 33 -13.62 7.15 -4.30
C GLU A 33 -13.87 7.78 -2.92
N TYR A 34 -15.12 7.89 -2.48
CA TYR A 34 -15.43 8.36 -1.13
C TYR A 34 -14.83 7.45 -0.04
N GLN A 35 -15.00 6.14 -0.19
CA GLN A 35 -14.42 5.16 0.73
C GLN A 35 -12.89 5.24 0.75
N TYR A 36 -12.26 5.40 -0.42
CA TYR A 36 -10.82 5.60 -0.53
C TYR A 36 -10.36 6.88 0.19
N GLN A 37 -10.99 8.02 -0.05
CA GLN A 37 -10.67 9.29 0.62
C GLN A 37 -10.84 9.19 2.13
N SER A 38 -11.92 8.56 2.59
CA SER A 38 -12.16 8.32 4.02
C SER A 38 -11.08 7.42 4.64
N TYR A 39 -10.68 6.35 3.96
CA TYR A 39 -9.62 5.45 4.42
C TYR A 39 -8.27 6.16 4.55
N ILE A 40 -7.88 6.94 3.53
CA ILE A 40 -6.62 7.70 3.55
C ILE A 40 -6.64 8.74 4.68
N LYS A 41 -7.77 9.44 4.90
CA LYS A 41 -7.91 10.38 6.01
C LYS A 41 -7.72 9.69 7.37
N LYS A 42 -8.33 8.51 7.56
CA LYS A 42 -8.15 7.72 8.79
C LYS A 42 -6.70 7.26 8.98
N TRP A 43 -6.05 6.82 7.90
CA TRP A 43 -4.65 6.39 7.94
C TRP A 43 -3.70 7.53 8.30
N LYS A 44 -3.83 8.69 7.64
CA LYS A 44 -3.04 9.89 7.97
C LYS A 44 -3.25 10.35 9.42
N ALA A 45 -4.43 10.13 9.97
CA ALA A 45 -4.74 10.43 11.37
C ALA A 45 -4.28 9.33 12.36
N GLY A 46 -3.56 8.29 11.90
CA GLY A 46 -3.09 7.18 12.74
C GLY A 46 -4.18 6.22 13.21
N LYS A 47 -5.44 6.38 12.76
CA LYS A 47 -6.59 5.56 13.21
C LYS A 47 -6.60 4.15 12.62
N VAL A 48 -5.86 3.94 11.53
CA VAL A 48 -5.65 2.61 10.92
C VAL A 48 -4.18 2.46 10.55
N SER A 49 -3.62 1.27 10.74
CA SER A 49 -2.20 1.02 10.46
C SER A 49 -1.86 1.16 8.98
N GLY A 50 -2.78 0.76 8.10
CA GLY A 50 -2.52 0.73 6.66
C GLY A 50 -1.76 -0.51 6.16
N LEU A 51 -1.48 -1.45 7.06
CA LEU A 51 -0.80 -2.71 6.76
C LEU A 51 -1.81 -3.83 6.49
N GLN A 52 -1.44 -4.78 5.63
CA GLN A 52 -2.12 -6.06 5.48
C GLN A 52 -1.72 -7.02 6.60
N SER A 53 -2.42 -8.16 6.72
CA SER A 53 -2.13 -9.21 7.70
C SER A 53 -0.67 -9.66 7.69
N LEU A 54 -0.04 -9.69 6.51
CA LEU A 54 1.37 -10.03 6.35
C LEU A 54 2.33 -8.88 6.65
N GLY A 55 1.90 -7.73 7.17
CA GLY A 55 2.77 -6.57 7.40
C GLY A 55 3.27 -5.93 6.10
N ILE A 56 2.45 -5.95 5.06
CA ILE A 56 2.73 -5.34 3.75
C ILE A 56 1.90 -4.07 3.62
N VAL A 57 2.48 -3.00 3.07
CA VAL A 57 1.76 -1.75 2.76
C VAL A 57 0.55 -2.06 1.88
N SER A 58 -0.65 -1.66 2.35
CA SER A 58 -1.90 -1.97 1.67
C SER A 58 -2.02 -1.35 0.28
N ARG A 59 -2.93 -1.91 -0.54
CA ARG A 59 -3.24 -1.39 -1.88
C ARG A 59 -3.70 0.08 -1.87
N HIS A 60 -4.43 0.51 -0.83
CA HIS A 60 -4.91 1.89 -0.71
C HIS A 60 -3.75 2.87 -0.56
N ILE A 61 -2.77 2.52 0.28
CA ILE A 61 -1.59 3.36 0.51
C ILE A 61 -0.68 3.31 -0.71
N LYS A 62 -0.47 2.15 -1.34
CA LYS A 62 0.28 2.09 -2.61
C LYS A 62 -0.36 2.96 -3.70
N ARG A 63 -1.70 2.98 -3.82
CA ARG A 63 -2.43 3.88 -4.72
C ARG A 63 -2.19 5.35 -4.36
N TYR A 64 -2.20 5.67 -3.06
CA TYR A 64 -1.90 7.02 -2.57
C TYR A 64 -0.48 7.46 -2.92
N LEU A 65 0.54 6.64 -2.63
CA LEU A 65 1.94 6.94 -2.95
C LEU A 65 2.14 7.13 -4.44
N ARG A 66 1.55 6.27 -5.29
CA ARG A 66 1.62 6.43 -6.75
C ARG A 66 1.01 7.75 -7.21
N ARG A 67 -0.10 8.21 -6.61
CA ARG A 67 -0.67 9.54 -6.91
C ARG A 67 0.25 10.66 -6.42
N LYS A 68 0.71 10.59 -5.17
CA LYS A 68 1.58 11.60 -4.53
C LYS A 68 2.89 11.81 -5.30
N PHE A 69 3.50 10.74 -5.76
CA PHE A 69 4.78 10.77 -6.47
C PHE A 69 4.63 10.65 -7.98
N GLY A 70 3.46 10.93 -8.58
CA GLY A 70 3.30 10.94 -10.04
C GLY A 70 3.71 9.61 -10.73
N ASN A 71 3.49 8.49 -10.04
CA ASN A 71 3.80 7.13 -10.46
C ASN A 71 5.25 6.90 -10.94
N ARG A 72 6.20 7.60 -10.32
CA ARG A 72 7.64 7.49 -10.58
C ARG A 72 8.45 7.34 -9.30
N CYS A 73 9.70 6.92 -9.43
CA CYS A 73 10.64 6.91 -8.32
C CYS A 73 10.84 8.34 -7.80
N CYS A 74 10.72 8.53 -6.48
CA CYS A 74 10.88 9.86 -5.88
C CYS A 74 12.34 10.31 -5.76
N LEU A 75 13.32 9.44 -6.06
CA LEU A 75 14.75 9.78 -6.02
C LEU A 75 15.31 10.06 -7.42
N CYS A 76 15.12 9.15 -8.36
CA CYS A 76 15.70 9.26 -9.70
C CYS A 76 14.69 9.54 -10.81
N GLY A 77 13.39 9.62 -10.52
CA GLY A 77 12.35 9.85 -11.52
C GLY A 77 12.03 8.66 -12.43
N TRP A 78 12.73 7.53 -12.31
CA TRP A 78 12.49 6.34 -13.15
C TRP A 78 11.04 5.86 -13.08
N SER A 79 10.46 5.55 -14.24
CA SER A 79 9.05 5.18 -14.36
C SER A 79 8.74 4.25 -15.55
N GLU A 80 9.68 3.38 -15.94
CA GLU A 80 9.40 2.46 -17.05
C GLU A 80 8.32 1.43 -16.69
N ILE A 81 7.50 1.12 -17.69
CA ILE A 81 6.39 0.18 -17.56
C ILE A 81 6.91 -1.23 -17.82
N ASN A 82 6.75 -2.13 -16.87
CA ASN A 82 7.03 -3.54 -17.09
C ASN A 82 6.05 -4.09 -18.16
N PRO A 83 6.55 -4.74 -19.23
CA PRO A 83 5.71 -5.17 -20.36
C PRO A 83 4.69 -6.24 -19.97
N LYS A 84 5.02 -7.11 -19.01
CA LYS A 84 4.15 -8.20 -18.54
C LYS A 84 3.09 -7.72 -17.56
N THR A 85 3.47 -6.93 -16.57
CA THR A 85 2.51 -6.47 -15.53
C THR A 85 1.76 -5.20 -15.92
N ARG A 86 2.22 -4.50 -16.97
CA ARG A 86 1.69 -3.20 -17.43
C ARG A 86 1.71 -2.14 -16.33
N GLN A 87 2.64 -2.27 -15.38
CA GLN A 87 2.81 -1.35 -14.26
C GLN A 87 4.27 -0.96 -14.10
N VAL A 88 4.50 0.27 -13.62
CA VAL A 88 5.83 0.68 -13.14
C VAL A 88 6.15 -0.08 -11.85
N PRO A 89 7.24 -0.87 -11.80
CA PRO A 89 7.57 -1.73 -10.66
C PRO A 89 8.18 -0.93 -9.50
N LEU A 90 7.36 -0.09 -8.88
CA LEU A 90 7.75 0.73 -7.73
C LEU A 90 7.44 0.02 -6.41
N VAL A 91 8.29 0.26 -5.41
CA VAL A 91 8.22 -0.28 -4.06
C VAL A 91 7.86 0.83 -3.08
N ALA A 92 6.96 0.54 -2.13
CA ALA A 92 6.72 1.40 -0.98
C ALA A 92 7.79 1.10 0.08
N HIS A 93 8.77 1.99 0.20
CA HIS A 93 9.93 1.84 1.07
C HIS A 93 9.71 2.58 2.39
N HIS A 94 10.11 1.96 3.50
CA HIS A 94 10.10 2.55 4.84
C HIS A 94 11.47 3.17 5.11
N ILE A 95 11.53 4.50 5.31
CA ILE A 95 12.78 5.25 5.44
C ILE A 95 13.60 4.74 6.63
N ASP A 96 12.95 4.48 7.76
CA ASP A 96 13.58 3.95 8.99
C ASP A 96 13.82 2.42 8.98
N GLY A 97 13.41 1.72 7.92
CA GLY A 97 13.49 0.26 7.84
C GLY A 97 12.50 -0.50 8.75
N ASN A 98 11.70 0.17 9.57
CA ASN A 98 10.71 -0.44 10.44
C ASN A 98 9.36 -0.56 9.74
N TRP A 99 9.02 -1.77 9.31
CA TRP A 99 7.75 -2.05 8.61
C TRP A 99 6.48 -1.74 9.44
N ARG A 100 6.59 -1.59 10.76
CA ARG A 100 5.45 -1.19 11.62
C ARG A 100 5.18 0.31 11.55
N ASN A 101 6.20 1.12 11.26
CA ASN A 101 6.06 2.57 11.10
C ASN A 101 5.51 2.90 9.71
N ASN A 102 4.26 2.52 9.47
CA ASN A 102 3.60 2.71 8.18
C ASN A 102 2.92 4.09 8.09
N THR A 103 3.60 5.15 8.50
CA THR A 103 3.11 6.54 8.45
C THR A 103 3.43 7.19 7.11
N GLU A 104 2.73 8.27 6.75
CA GLU A 104 2.98 8.95 5.48
C GLU A 104 4.41 9.51 5.37
N SER A 105 4.93 10.09 6.45
CA SER A 105 6.27 10.69 6.49
C SER A 105 7.38 9.65 6.41
N ASN A 106 7.13 8.41 6.86
CA ASN A 106 8.10 7.32 6.80
C ASN A 106 8.06 6.52 5.49
N LEU A 107 7.09 6.78 4.60
CA LEU A 107 6.95 6.05 3.34
C LEU A 107 7.42 6.89 2.15
N ARG A 108 8.21 6.24 1.28
CA ARG A 108 8.59 6.77 -0.05
C ARG A 108 8.34 5.74 -1.14
N LEU A 109 8.27 6.20 -2.39
CA LEU A 109 8.03 5.34 -3.55
C LEU A 109 9.31 5.25 -4.40
N LEU A 110 9.95 4.10 -4.42
CA LEU A 110 11.24 3.88 -5.09
C LEU A 110 11.14 2.91 -6.25
N CYS A 111 12.03 3.04 -7.24
CA CYS A 111 12.30 1.95 -8.18
C CYS A 111 13.16 0.86 -7.50
N PRO A 112 13.25 -0.34 -8.10
CA PRO A 112 13.99 -1.45 -7.51
C PRO A 112 15.48 -1.14 -7.30
N ASN A 113 16.08 -0.39 -8.23
CA ASN A 113 17.50 -0.04 -8.17
C ASN A 113 17.78 0.95 -7.03
N CYS A 114 16.98 2.01 -6.89
CA CYS A 114 17.13 2.94 -5.78
C CYS A 114 16.81 2.30 -4.43
N ASP A 115 15.83 1.38 -4.37
CA ASP A 115 15.53 0.62 -3.14
C ASP A 115 16.71 -0.27 -2.73
N ALA A 116 17.38 -0.92 -3.69
CA ALA A 116 18.53 -1.78 -3.45
C ALA A 116 19.76 -1.04 -2.89
N LEU A 117 19.87 0.27 -3.13
CA LEU A 117 20.95 1.12 -2.64
C LEU A 117 20.71 1.66 -1.22
N THR A 118 19.57 1.34 -0.62
CA THR A 118 19.25 1.84 0.73
C THR A 118 19.97 1.03 1.81
N PRO A 119 20.37 1.67 2.93
CA PRO A 119 21.02 0.96 4.04
C PRO A 119 20.08 -0.06 4.71
N THR A 120 18.78 0.07 4.51
CA THR A 120 17.74 -0.83 5.03
C THR A 120 17.24 -1.83 3.99
N TYR A 121 17.99 -2.05 2.90
CA TYR A 121 17.61 -3.02 1.88
C TYR A 121 17.84 -4.47 2.33
N ALA A 122 16.80 -5.29 2.22
CA ALA A 122 16.85 -6.74 2.38
C ALA A 122 17.64 -7.21 3.63
N GLY A 123 18.74 -7.93 3.43
CA GLY A 123 19.56 -8.49 4.51
C GLY A 123 20.39 -7.46 5.28
N LEU A 124 20.48 -6.22 4.80
CA LEU A 124 21.15 -5.11 5.51
C LEU A 124 20.30 -4.63 6.69
N ASN A 125 18.97 -4.77 6.61
CA ASN A 125 18.04 -4.37 7.66
C ASN A 125 17.92 -5.42 8.79
N ARG A 126 19.06 -5.87 9.30
CA ARG A 126 19.14 -6.86 10.40
C ARG A 126 18.49 -6.28 11.65
N GLY A 127 17.78 -7.12 12.40
CA GLY A 127 17.05 -6.71 13.61
C GLY A 127 15.63 -6.18 13.37
N ASN A 128 15.34 -5.61 12.19
CA ASN A 128 14.03 -5.03 11.87
C ASN A 128 13.10 -5.97 11.07
N GLY A 129 13.49 -7.24 10.97
CA GLY A 129 12.69 -8.27 10.32
C GLY A 129 11.36 -8.55 11.03
N ARG A 130 10.47 -9.28 10.33
CA ARG A 130 9.24 -9.80 10.94
C ARG A 130 9.60 -10.94 11.89
N ARG A 131 9.27 -10.79 13.18
CA ARG A 131 9.40 -11.86 14.19
C ARG A 131 8.52 -13.05 13.79
N GLY A 132 8.98 -14.27 14.06
CA GLY A 132 8.24 -15.50 13.76
C GLY A 132 8.13 -15.83 12.27
N ARG A 133 8.92 -15.20 11.39
CA ARG A 133 8.96 -15.60 9.98
C ARG A 133 9.58 -16.98 9.86
N VAL A 134 8.80 -17.96 9.42
CA VAL A 134 9.28 -19.31 9.10
C VAL A 134 10.39 -19.20 8.04
N LEU A 135 11.53 -19.83 8.31
CA LEU A 135 12.63 -19.92 7.35
C LEU A 135 12.16 -20.70 6.12
N SER A 136 12.61 -20.28 4.93
CA SER A 136 12.35 -21.09 3.73
C SER A 136 13.13 -22.41 3.81
N LYS A 137 12.63 -23.47 3.15
CA LYS A 137 13.33 -24.76 3.05
C LYS A 137 14.78 -24.59 2.57
N ARG A 138 14.99 -23.79 1.52
CA ARG A 138 16.33 -23.40 1.03
C ARG A 138 17.22 -22.78 2.12
N ALA A 139 16.67 -21.93 2.99
CA ALA A 139 17.43 -21.32 4.07
C ALA A 139 17.71 -22.30 5.22
N GLN A 140 16.85 -23.29 5.46
CA GLN A 140 17.08 -24.37 6.40
C GLN A 140 18.18 -25.31 5.89
N GLU A 141 18.05 -25.81 4.66
CA GLU A 141 19.05 -26.66 3.98
C GLU A 141 20.44 -25.99 3.95
N GLY A 142 20.51 -24.73 3.55
CA GLY A 142 21.78 -23.99 3.52
C GLY A 142 22.43 -23.80 4.89
N ARG A 143 21.66 -23.79 5.99
CA ARG A 143 22.22 -23.77 7.35
C ARG A 143 22.80 -25.13 7.72
N SER A 144 22.09 -26.22 7.43
CA SER A 144 22.59 -27.58 7.66
C SER A 144 23.90 -27.84 6.92
N LEU A 145 23.99 -27.42 5.64
CA LEU A 145 25.20 -27.56 4.83
C LEU A 145 26.40 -26.76 5.37
N LYS A 146 26.17 -25.63 6.05
CA LYS A 146 27.24 -24.86 6.71
C LYS A 146 27.77 -25.54 7.96
N MET A 147 26.93 -26.28 8.68
CA MET A 147 27.32 -26.98 9.91
C MET A 147 28.11 -28.27 9.63
N THR A 148 28.10 -28.76 8.39
CA THR A 148 28.74 -30.00 7.96
C THR A 148 30.01 -29.81 7.14
N ARG A 149 30.56 -28.58 7.02
CA ARG A 149 31.85 -28.39 6.32
C ARG A 149 32.99 -28.81 7.25
N PRO A 150 33.81 -29.81 6.89
CA PRO A 150 35.07 -30.05 7.58
C PRO A 150 36.01 -28.85 7.35
N GLU A 151 36.88 -28.59 8.33
CA GLU A 151 37.88 -27.51 8.34
C GLU A 151 38.80 -27.55 7.10
#